data_AF-A0A4R4LJ45-F1
#
_entry.id   AF-A0A4R4LJ45-F1
#
_cell.length_a   1.000
_cell.length_b   1.000
_cell.length_c   1.000
_cell.angle_alpha   90.00
_cell.angle_beta   90.00
_cell.angle_gamma   90.00
#
_symmetry.space_group_name_H-M   'P 1'
#
loop_
_entity.id
_entity.type
_entity.pdbx_description
1 polymer ?
#
loop_
_entity_poly.entity_id
_entity_poly.type
_entity_poly.pdbx_seq_one_letter_code
_entity_poly.pdbx_strand_id
1 'polypeptide(L)' 'MADIGRLVAAVEPLEWAGGDLADGGVALGLRFADGWLTLYNALDENGIAFGQLDPQYRRLRQG' A
#
# COMPACT_ATOMS: atom_id res chain seq x y z
N MET A 1 -5.16 20.48 -18.90
CA MET A 1 -5.60 20.58 -17.50
C MET A 1 -4.94 19.44 -16.76
N ALA A 2 -4.15 19.74 -15.72
CA ALA A 2 -3.62 18.69 -14.86
C ALA A 2 -4.79 18.04 -14.12
N ASP A 3 -4.85 16.71 -14.14
CA ASP A 3 -5.84 15.95 -13.39
C ASP A 3 -5.54 16.14 -11.89
N ILE A 4 -6.35 16.94 -11.21
CA ILE A 4 -6.10 17.45 -9.84
C ILE A 4 -6.46 16.45 -8.74
N GLY A 5 -6.75 15.20 -9.09
CA GLY A 5 -6.98 14.15 -8.11
C GLY A 5 -7.68 12.95 -8.72
N ARG A 6 -7.52 11.80 -8.06
CA ARG A 6 -8.11 10.55 -8.49
C ARG A 6 -8.93 9.93 -7.38
N LEU A 7 -10.13 9.44 -7.70
CA LEU A 7 -11.01 8.80 -6.72
C LEU A 7 -10.40 7.50 -6.21
N VAL A 8 -10.23 7.41 -4.89
CA VAL A 8 -9.83 6.19 -4.19
C VAL A 8 -11.07 5.30 -4.01
N ALA A 9 -10.99 4.07 -4.50
CA ALA A 9 -12.05 3.08 -4.39
C ALA A 9 -12.07 2.40 -3.01
N ALA A 10 -10.91 2.22 -2.39
CA ALA A 10 -10.79 1.71 -1.03
C ALA A 10 -9.47 2.13 -0.39
N VAL A 11 -9.49 2.22 0.93
CA VAL A 11 -8.30 2.33 1.78
C VAL A 11 -8.17 1.00 2.52
N GLU A 12 -7.07 0.30 2.34
CA GLU A 12 -6.88 -1.06 2.85
C GLU A 12 -5.57 -1.14 3.67
N PRO A 13 -5.61 -1.60 4.93
CA PRO A 13 -4.41 -1.92 5.67
C PRO A 13 -3.75 -3.18 5.09
N LEU A 14 -2.43 -3.14 4.95
CA LEU A 14 -1.63 -4.19 4.34
C LEU A 14 -0.54 -4.63 5.31
N GLU A 15 -0.32 -5.93 5.45
CA GLU A 15 0.79 -6.51 6.19
C GLU A 15 1.86 -6.99 5.21
N TRP A 16 3.11 -6.66 5.46
CA TRP A 16 4.24 -7.23 4.72
C TRP A 16 4.56 -8.64 5.21
N ALA A 17 4.71 -9.57 4.27
CA ALA A 17 5.09 -10.95 4.54
C ALA A 17 6.12 -11.44 3.50
N GLY A 18 7.17 -10.65 3.31
CA GLY A 18 8.23 -10.87 2.32
C GLY A 18 9.39 -11.75 2.77
N GLY A 19 9.51 -12.03 4.07
CA GLY A 19 10.60 -12.82 4.65
C GLY A 19 11.82 -11.99 5.05
N ASP A 20 11.66 -10.70 5.34
CA ASP A 20 12.75 -9.77 5.66
C ASP A 20 12.46 -8.95 6.94
N LEU A 21 13.30 -7.95 7.21
CA LEU A 21 13.19 -7.10 8.41
C LEU A 21 11.85 -6.36 8.51
N ALA A 22 11.13 -6.19 7.39
CA ALA A 22 9.84 -5.52 7.37
C ALA A 22 8.65 -6.45 7.67
N ASP A 23 8.87 -7.75 7.90
CA ASP A 23 7.78 -8.71 8.16
C ASP A 23 6.90 -8.30 9.34
N GLY A 24 5.58 -8.39 9.15
CA GLY A 24 4.57 -7.90 10.09
C GLY A 24 4.40 -6.38 10.08
N GLY A 25 5.23 -5.66 9.33
CA GLY A 25 5.10 -4.23 9.10
C GLY A 25 3.78 -3.89 8.41
N VAL A 26 3.16 -2.79 8.84
CA VAL A 26 1.87 -2.34 8.30
C VAL A 26 2.09 -1.21 7.31
N ALA A 27 1.52 -1.37 6.12
CA ALA A 27 1.43 -0.36 5.08
C ALA A 27 -0.03 0.05 4.86
N LEU A 28 -0.22 1.22 4.24
CA LEU A 28 -1.52 1.72 3.81
C LEU A 28 -1.64 1.64 2.30
N GLY A 29 -2.57 0.84 1.80
CA GLY A 29 -2.91 0.79 0.38
C GLY A 29 -4.09 1.69 0.04
N LEU A 30 -3.92 2.63 -0.89
CA LEU A 30 -5.00 3.32 -1.56
C LEU A 30 -5.28 2.63 -2.89
N ARG A 31 -6.41 1.94 -3.00
CA ARG A 31 -6.81 1.24 -4.22
C ARG A 31 -7.58 2.17 -5.14
N PHE A 32 -7.14 2.27 -6.38
CA PHE A 32 -7.81 2.95 -7.48
C PHE A 32 -8.40 1.93 -8.47
N ALA A 33 -9.04 2.41 -9.54
CA ALA A 33 -9.67 1.55 -10.54
C ALA A 33 -8.67 0.69 -11.35
N ASP A 34 -7.43 1.15 -11.56
CA ASP A 34 -6.41 0.47 -12.37
C ASP A 34 -5.14 0.12 -11.60
N GLY A 35 -5.09 0.33 -10.28
CA GLY A 35 -3.86 0.16 -9.52
C GLY A 35 -3.94 0.68 -8.10
N TRP A 36 -2.77 0.88 -7.51
CA TRP A 36 -2.55 1.17 -6.10
C TRP A 36 -1.52 2.27 -5.91
N LEU A 37 -1.68 2.98 -4.80
CA LEU A 37 -0.61 3.70 -4.12
C LEU A 37 -0.42 3.02 -2.76
N THR A 38 0.77 2.49 -2.51
CA THR A 38 1.12 1.88 -1.22
C THR A 38 2.08 2.79 -0.47
N LEU A 39 1.68 3.26 0.71
CA LEU A 39 2.56 3.96 1.65
C LEU A 39 3.05 2.98 2.70
N TYR A 40 4.34 2.90 2.92
CA TYR A 40 4.95 1.94 3.84
C TYR A 40 6.09 2.58 4.63
N ASN A 41 6.44 1.97 5.76
CA ASN A 41 7.62 2.38 6.52
C ASN A 41 8.87 1.80 5.85
N ALA A 42 9.83 2.66 5.49
CA ALA A 42 11.12 2.30 4.90
C ALA A 42 12.27 2.44 5.92
N LEU A 43 11.96 2.20 7.20
CA LEU A 43 12.81 2.35 8.39
C LEU A 43 12.99 3.79 8.86
N ASP A 44 13.83 4.57 8.21
CA ASP A 44 14.12 5.97 8.58
C ASP A 44 13.09 6.95 8.00
N GLU A 45 12.50 6.60 6.86
CA GLU A 45 11.50 7.40 6.15
C GLU A 45 10.25 6.59 5.79
N ASN A 46 9.23 7.29 5.27
CA ASN A 46 8.10 6.61 4.62
C ASN A 46 8.40 6.43 3.14
N GLY A 47 8.20 5.22 2.64
CA GLY A 47 8.24 4.88 1.23
C GLY A 47 6.85 5.01 0.57
N ILE A 48 6.87 5.21 -0.74
CA ILE A 48 5.67 5.22 -1.59
C ILE A 48 5.93 4.38 -2.82
N ALA A 49 5.03 3.45 -3.13
CA ALA A 49 5.05 2.66 -4.36
C ALA A 49 3.76 2.88 -5.17
N PHE A 50 3.86 2.89 -6.49
CA PHE A 50 2.76 3.06 -7.43
C PHE A 50 2.59 1.80 -8.29
N GLY A 51 1.36 1.48 -8.69
CA GLY A 51 1.09 0.42 -9.67
C GLY A 51 0.34 -0.76 -9.07
N GLN A 52 0.67 -1.98 -9.49
CA GLN A 52 0.04 -3.17 -8.90
C GLN A 52 0.55 -3.39 -7.48
N LEU A 53 -0.32 -3.92 -6.61
CA LEU A 53 0.07 -4.28 -5.25
C LEU A 53 1.12 -5.39 -5.31
N ASP A 54 2.22 -5.21 -4.57
CA ASP A 54 3.25 -6.24 -4.46
C ASP A 54 2.64 -7.53 -3.88
N PRO A 55 2.89 -8.72 -4.49
CA PRO A 55 2.31 -9.98 -4.04
C PRO A 55 2.73 -10.40 -2.62
N GLN A 56 3.77 -9.79 -2.04
CA GLN A 56 4.20 -10.05 -0.65
C GLN A 56 3.30 -9.36 0.38
N TYR A 57 2.51 -8.36 -0.02
CA TYR A 57 1.52 -7.75 0.87
C TYR A 57 0.27 -8.62 1.02
N ARG A 58 -0.17 -8.77 2.27
CA ARG A 58 -1.44 -9.39 2.64
C ARG A 58 -2.43 -8.32 3.07
N ARG A 59 -3.67 -8.39 2.57
CA ARG A 59 -4.74 -7.49 2.99
C ARG A 59 -5.24 -7.88 4.36
N LEU A 60 -5.11 -6.97 5.31
CA LEU A 60 -5.69 -7.13 6.63
C LEU A 60 -7.17 -6.77 6.57
N ARG A 61 -8.02 -7.64 7.12
CA ARG A 61 -9.45 -7.34 7.29
C ARG A 61 -9.64 -6.88 8.73
N GLN A 62 -10.29 -5.72 8.90
CA GLN A 62 -10.85 -5.40 10.21
C GLN A 62 -12.04 -6.33 10.45
N GLY A 63 -12.02 -7.03 11.59
CA GLY A 63 -13.11 -7.90 12.04
C GLY A 63 -14.32 -7.10 12.53
#